data_AF-A0A1P8U601-F1
#
_entry.id   AF-A0A1P8U601-F1
#
_cell.length_a   1.000
_cell.length_b   1.000
_cell.length_c   1.000
_cell.angle_alpha   90.00
_cell.angle_beta   90.00
_cell.angle_gamma   90.00
#
_symmetry.space_group_name_H-M   'P 1'
#
loop_
_entity.id
_entity.type
_entity.pdbx_description
1 polymer ?
#
loop_
_entity_poly.entity_id
_entity_poly.type
_entity_poly.pdbx_seq_one_letter_code
_entity_poly.pdbx_strand_id
1 'polypeptide(L)'
;MTTLFAIERMRADIGTGSTPPDVYADLHQLFDTVMSVVSARIEGNHTTVYDALDRLNATGPALDDQIREISNIAGAVRFIDGIATETPLTHSLVRELHRRAVDGLVREGDPTPGAYRDKEVGITLPAVRWHPG
;
A
#
# COMPACT_ATOMS: atom_id res chain seq x y z
N MET A 1 27.43 4.38 7.39
CA MET A 1 27.91 5.46 6.51
C MET A 1 27.90 5.08 5.02
N THR A 2 28.05 3.81 4.65
CA THR A 2 28.05 3.30 3.25
C THR A 2 26.66 3.22 2.58
N THR A 3 25.59 3.01 3.35
CA THR A 3 24.22 2.84 2.82
C THR A 3 23.61 4.13 2.27
N LEU A 4 23.87 5.28 2.91
CA LEU A 4 23.39 6.57 2.42
C LEU A 4 23.97 6.92 1.04
N PHE A 5 25.28 6.71 0.85
CA PHE A 5 25.93 6.92 -0.44
C PHE A 5 25.41 5.95 -1.52
N ALA A 6 25.09 4.71 -1.16
CA ALA A 6 24.49 3.76 -2.08
C ALA A 6 23.09 4.22 -2.54
N ILE A 7 22.27 4.71 -1.60
CA ILE A 7 20.93 5.25 -1.92
C ILE A 7 21.03 6.50 -2.80
N GLU A 8 21.93 7.44 -2.48
CA GLU A 8 22.14 8.65 -3.29
C GLU A 8 22.64 8.32 -4.71
N ARG A 9 23.53 7.32 -4.83
CA ARG A 9 23.98 6.84 -6.15
C ARG A 9 22.82 6.23 -6.94
N MET A 10 22.00 5.39 -6.33
CA MET A 10 20.82 4.82 -6.99
C MET A 10 19.80 5.90 -7.37
N ARG A 11 19.63 6.93 -6.54
CA ARG A 11 18.78 8.09 -6.83
C ARG A 11 19.26 8.83 -8.08
N ALA A 12 20.57 9.02 -8.25
CA ALA A 12 21.13 9.70 -9.42
C ALA A 12 20.85 8.95 -10.73
N ASP A 13 20.66 7.63 -10.67
CA ASP A 13 20.36 6.79 -11.84
C ASP A 13 18.85 6.75 -12.18
N ILE A 14 17.97 7.30 -11.33
CA ILE A 14 16.51 7.36 -11.58
C ILE A 14 16.23 8.21 -12.83
N GLY A 15 15.43 7.67 -13.76
CA GLY A 15 15.03 8.36 -15.00
C GLY A 15 16.01 8.19 -16.17
N THR A 16 17.11 7.45 -15.99
CA THR A 16 18.08 7.13 -17.06
C THR A 16 17.73 5.85 -17.84
N GLY A 17 16.63 5.18 -17.48
CA GLY A 17 16.22 3.92 -18.08
C GLY A 17 15.80 4.05 -19.55
N SER A 18 16.09 3.01 -20.33
CA SER A 18 15.69 2.88 -21.75
C SER A 18 14.45 2.00 -21.94
N THR A 19 13.77 1.64 -20.86
CA THR A 19 12.57 0.78 -20.88
C THR A 19 11.46 1.43 -21.71
N PRO A 20 10.84 0.70 -22.66
CA PRO A 20 9.68 1.19 -23.39
C PRO A 20 8.55 1.65 -22.45
N PRO A 21 7.82 2.75 -22.76
CA PRO A 21 6.83 3.31 -21.84
C PRO A 21 5.68 2.38 -21.47
N ASP A 22 5.23 1.55 -22.41
CA ASP A 22 4.20 0.52 -22.22
C ASP A 22 4.68 -0.56 -21.24
N VAL A 23 5.89 -1.07 -21.44
CA VAL A 23 6.50 -2.06 -20.53
C VAL A 23 6.70 -1.47 -19.13
N TYR A 24 7.11 -0.20 -19.04
CA TYR A 24 7.22 0.49 -17.76
C TYR A 24 5.88 0.57 -17.03
N ALA A 25 4.80 0.96 -17.74
CA ALA A 25 3.47 1.05 -17.17
C ALA A 25 2.96 -0.31 -16.67
N ASP A 26 3.17 -1.37 -17.45
CA ASP A 26 2.79 -2.74 -17.06
C ASP A 26 3.54 -3.20 -15.80
N LEU A 27 4.86 -2.93 -15.74
CA LEU A 27 5.66 -3.24 -14.56
C LEU A 27 5.22 -2.42 -13.34
N HIS A 28 4.92 -1.13 -13.52
CA HIS A 28 4.43 -0.28 -12.45
C HIS A 28 3.13 -0.84 -11.85
N GLN A 29 2.17 -1.18 -12.71
CA GLN A 29 0.89 -1.76 -12.27
C GLN A 29 1.07 -3.10 -11.54
N LEU A 30 1.99 -3.95 -12.01
CA LEU A 30 2.34 -5.19 -11.33
C LEU A 30 2.93 -4.91 -9.94
N PHE A 31 3.89 -3.99 -9.85
CA PHE A 31 4.54 -3.64 -8.57
C PHE A 31 3.55 -3.01 -7.59
N ASP A 32 2.63 -2.14 -8.02
CA ASP A 32 1.56 -1.60 -7.18
C ASP A 32 0.78 -2.74 -6.52
N THR A 33 0.42 -3.75 -7.31
CA THR A 33 -0.35 -4.90 -6.83
C THR A 33 0.46 -5.75 -5.86
N VAL A 34 1.70 -6.09 -6.21
CA VAL A 34 2.58 -6.89 -5.35
C VAL A 34 2.84 -6.18 -4.02
N MET A 35 3.16 -4.88 -4.06
CA MET A 35 3.42 -4.09 -2.86
C MET A 35 2.17 -3.92 -2.00
N SER A 36 0.98 -3.83 -2.60
CA SER A 36 -0.28 -3.79 -1.87
C SER A 36 -0.56 -5.09 -1.13
N VAL A 37 -0.27 -6.25 -1.75
CA VAL A 37 -0.35 -7.56 -1.09
C VAL A 37 0.61 -7.64 0.11
N VAL A 38 1.86 -7.19 -0.08
CA VAL A 38 2.86 -7.17 0.99
C VAL A 38 2.43 -6.26 2.15
N SER A 39 1.87 -5.09 1.84
CA SER A 39 1.35 -4.16 2.84
C SER A 39 0.20 -4.78 3.64
N ALA A 40 -0.83 -5.31 2.97
CA ALA A 40 -1.97 -5.95 3.63
C ALA A 40 -1.54 -7.16 4.48
N ARG A 41 -0.49 -7.88 4.08
CA ARG A 41 0.04 -9.02 4.85
C ARG A 41 0.61 -8.63 6.21
N ILE A 42 1.20 -7.43 6.34
CA ILE A 42 1.68 -6.94 7.64
C ILE A 42 0.50 -6.74 8.61
N GLU A 43 -0.67 -6.36 8.09
CA GLU A 43 -1.92 -6.19 8.84
C GLU A 43 -2.73 -7.50 8.98
N GLY A 44 -2.15 -8.65 8.62
CA GLY A 44 -2.76 -9.96 8.83
C GLY A 44 -3.64 -10.45 7.67
N ASN A 45 -3.57 -9.84 6.49
CA ASN A 45 -4.14 -10.39 5.28
C ASN A 45 -3.30 -11.58 4.76
N HIS A 46 -3.94 -12.72 4.47
CA HIS A 46 -3.25 -13.96 4.10
C HIS A 46 -3.28 -14.25 2.59
N THR A 47 -3.91 -13.38 1.80
CA THR A 47 -3.98 -13.51 0.34
C THR A 47 -2.59 -13.64 -0.28
N THR A 48 -2.39 -14.59 -1.19
CA THR A 48 -1.13 -14.71 -1.92
C THR A 48 -1.10 -13.75 -3.11
N VAL A 49 0.09 -13.43 -3.63
CA VAL A 49 0.22 -12.60 -4.84
C VAL A 49 -0.54 -13.22 -6.01
N TYR A 50 -0.48 -14.56 -6.16
CA TYR A 50 -1.19 -15.27 -7.21
C TYR A 50 -2.72 -15.10 -7.08
N ASP A 51 -3.26 -15.32 -5.88
CA ASP A 51 -4.71 -15.17 -5.63
C ASP A 51 -5.17 -13.72 -5.84
N ALA A 52 -4.36 -12.75 -5.43
CA ALA A 52 -4.66 -11.34 -5.65
C ALA A 52 -4.74 -11.01 -7.15
N LEU A 53 -3.77 -11.46 -7.95
CA LEU A 53 -3.77 -11.23 -9.40
C LEU A 53 -4.94 -11.92 -10.10
N ASP A 54 -5.27 -13.15 -9.72
CA ASP A 54 -6.39 -13.88 -10.31
C ASP A 54 -7.73 -13.18 -10.01
N ARG A 55 -7.93 -12.77 -8.74
CA ARG A 55 -9.21 -12.23 -8.27
C ARG A 55 -9.42 -10.76 -8.63
N LEU A 56 -8.37 -9.96 -8.76
CA LEU A 56 -8.47 -8.58 -9.25
C LEU A 56 -8.84 -8.53 -10.74
N ASN A 57 -8.47 -9.54 -11.52
CA ASN A 57 -8.81 -9.66 -12.93
C ASN A 57 -10.15 -10.38 -13.18
N ALA A 58 -10.71 -11.03 -12.15
CA ALA A 58 -11.97 -11.74 -12.26
C ALA A 58 -13.17 -10.79 -12.36
N THR A 59 -13.96 -10.91 -13.43
CA THR A 59 -15.29 -10.30 -13.52
C THR A 59 -16.30 -11.17 -12.77
N GLY A 60 -16.60 -10.83 -11.52
CA GLY A 60 -17.42 -11.66 -10.64
C GLY A 60 -18.04 -10.89 -9.46
N PRO A 61 -18.68 -11.60 -8.50
CA PRO A 61 -19.39 -10.97 -7.39
C PRO A 61 -18.48 -10.09 -6.53
N ALA A 62 -19.10 -9.25 -5.69
CA ALA A 62 -18.43 -8.26 -4.84
C ALA A 62 -17.15 -8.82 -4.20
N LEU A 63 -16.05 -8.06 -4.30
CA LEU A 63 -14.77 -8.40 -3.68
C LEU A 63 -14.99 -8.68 -2.20
N ASP A 64 -14.44 -9.81 -1.72
CA ASP A 64 -14.36 -10.04 -0.30
C ASP A 64 -13.47 -8.98 0.37
N ASP A 65 -13.57 -8.90 1.69
CA ASP A 65 -12.91 -7.86 2.48
C ASP A 65 -11.39 -7.86 2.27
N GLN A 66 -10.78 -9.04 2.08
CA GLN A 66 -9.33 -9.19 1.90
C GLN A 66 -8.85 -8.69 0.53
N ILE A 67 -9.57 -8.99 -0.56
CA ILE A 67 -9.22 -8.48 -1.88
C ILE A 67 -9.54 -6.98 -1.98
N ARG A 68 -10.61 -6.52 -1.32
CA ARG A 68 -10.95 -5.11 -1.24
C ARG A 68 -9.86 -4.30 -0.55
N GLU A 69 -9.31 -4.80 0.56
CA GLU A 69 -8.21 -4.15 1.27
C GLU A 69 -6.99 -3.94 0.35
N ILE A 70 -6.60 -4.97 -0.39
CA ILE A 70 -5.49 -4.90 -1.37
C ILE A 70 -5.82 -3.89 -2.49
N SER A 71 -7.05 -3.91 -3.00
CA SER A 71 -7.51 -2.98 -4.03
C SER A 71 -7.51 -1.53 -3.54
N ASN A 72 -7.91 -1.30 -2.29
CA ASN A 72 -7.95 0.02 -1.67
C ASN A 72 -6.54 0.59 -1.51
N ILE A 73 -5.59 -0.22 -1.04
CA ILE A 73 -4.18 0.17 -0.92
C ILE A 73 -3.61 0.51 -2.31
N ALA A 74 -3.81 -0.35 -3.31
CA ALA A 74 -3.35 -0.10 -4.67
C ALA A 74 -3.97 1.18 -5.26
N GLY A 75 -5.26 1.41 -5.02
CA GLY A 75 -5.96 2.64 -5.43
C GLY A 75 -5.45 3.89 -4.71
N ALA A 76 -5.05 3.78 -3.44
CA ALA A 76 -4.45 4.88 -2.69
C ALA A 76 -3.04 5.22 -3.19
N VAL A 77 -2.23 4.21 -3.56
CA VAL A 77 -0.91 4.42 -4.18
C VAL A 77 -1.05 5.16 -5.51
N ARG A 78 -1.93 4.70 -6.40
CA ARG A 78 -2.21 5.38 -7.68
C ARG A 78 -2.74 6.80 -7.50
N PHE A 79 -3.50 7.04 -6.43
CA PHE A 79 -3.92 8.39 -6.08
C PHE A 79 -2.72 9.27 -5.71
N ILE A 80 -1.76 8.74 -4.95
CA ILE A 80 -0.52 9.45 -4.62
C ILE A 80 0.30 9.76 -5.87
N ASP A 81 0.41 8.83 -6.83
CA ASP A 81 1.15 9.03 -8.08
C ASP A 81 0.58 10.18 -8.94
N GLY A 82 -0.71 10.47 -8.79
CA GLY A 82 -1.38 11.59 -9.46
C GLY A 82 -1.18 12.95 -8.77
N ILE A 83 -0.56 12.99 -7.59
CA ILE A 83 -0.33 14.23 -6.83
C ILE A 83 0.99 14.86 -7.29
N ALA A 84 1.00 16.18 -7.48
CA ALA A 84 2.22 16.90 -7.81
C ALA A 84 3.25 16.79 -6.67
N THR A 85 4.52 16.58 -7.01
CA THR A 85 5.62 16.39 -6.03
C THR A 85 5.74 17.51 -5.00
N GLU A 86 5.37 18.74 -5.37
CA GLU A 86 5.43 19.92 -4.50
C GLU A 86 4.24 20.03 -3.53
N THR A 87 3.28 19.08 -3.60
CA THR A 87 2.09 19.11 -2.75
C THR A 87 2.50 18.87 -1.29
N PRO A 88 2.16 19.77 -0.36
CA PRO A 88 2.53 19.61 1.03
C PRO A 88 1.77 18.44 1.67
N LEU A 89 2.44 17.73 2.58
CA LEU A 89 1.80 16.73 3.42
C LEU A 89 0.90 17.44 4.45
N THR A 90 -0.42 17.35 4.26
CA THR A 90 -1.41 17.98 5.12
C THR A 90 -2.27 16.95 5.85
N HIS A 91 -2.92 17.37 6.96
CA HIS A 91 -3.92 16.55 7.63
C HIS A 91 -5.04 16.11 6.68
N SER A 92 -5.48 16.99 5.78
CA SER A 92 -6.50 16.65 4.78
C SER A 92 -6.04 15.53 3.85
N LEU A 93 -4.78 15.56 3.41
CA LEU A 93 -4.21 14.50 2.59
C LEU A 93 -4.15 13.17 3.35
N VAL A 94 -3.63 13.17 4.57
CA VAL A 94 -3.55 11.96 5.41
C VAL A 94 -4.95 11.35 5.63
N ARG A 95 -5.95 12.19 5.89
CA ARG A 95 -7.33 11.76 6.09
C ARG A 95 -7.96 11.21 4.81
N GLU A 96 -7.66 11.79 3.66
CA GLU A 96 -8.11 11.27 2.37
C GLU A 96 -7.48 9.90 2.05
N LEU A 97 -6.19 9.72 2.34
CA LEU A 97 -5.52 8.43 2.21
C LEU A 97 -6.15 7.39 3.14
N HIS A 98 -6.42 7.75 4.40
CA HIS A 98 -7.10 6.87 5.35
C HIS A 98 -8.49 6.46 4.81
N ARG A 99 -9.29 7.43 4.36
CA ARG A 99 -10.63 7.18 3.79
C ARG A 99 -10.58 6.18 2.64
N ARG A 100 -9.61 6.31 1.73
CA ARG A 100 -9.43 5.41 0.58
C ARG A 100 -8.97 4.02 1.02
N ALA A 101 -8.02 3.94 1.95
CA ALA A 101 -7.46 2.67 2.40
C ALA A 101 -8.52 1.76 3.06
N VAL A 102 -9.45 2.35 3.83
CA VAL A 102 -10.46 1.58 4.59
C VAL A 102 -11.84 1.54 3.92
N ASP A 103 -11.97 2.04 2.68
CA ASP A 103 -13.27 2.21 2.02
C ASP A 103 -14.02 0.88 1.86
N GLY A 104 -15.20 0.80 2.48
CA GLY A 104 -16.05 -0.39 2.44
C GLY A 104 -15.45 -1.66 3.08
N LEU A 105 -14.39 -1.53 3.89
CA LEU A 105 -13.87 -2.65 4.69
C LEU A 105 -14.73 -2.87 5.93
N VAL A 106 -14.87 -4.13 6.34
CA VAL A 106 -15.62 -4.53 7.54
C VAL A 106 -14.69 -4.94 8.67
N ARG A 107 -13.67 -5.78 8.40
CA ARG A 107 -12.76 -6.30 9.44
C ARG A 107 -11.69 -5.29 9.79
N GLU A 108 -10.97 -4.80 8.77
CA GLU A 108 -9.92 -3.78 8.88
C GLU A 108 -10.44 -2.39 8.50
N GLY A 109 -11.76 -2.18 8.63
CA GLY A 109 -12.43 -0.93 8.33
C GLY A 109 -12.42 0.07 9.49
N ASP A 110 -12.82 1.30 9.17
CA ASP A 110 -13.07 2.34 10.17
C ASP A 110 -14.54 2.80 10.07
N PRO A 111 -15.27 2.95 11.19
CA PRO A 111 -16.65 3.47 11.18
C PRO A 111 -16.75 4.94 10.76
N THR A 112 -15.63 5.66 10.77
CA THR A 112 -15.47 7.07 10.41
C THR A 112 -14.31 7.26 9.42
N PRO A 113 -14.38 6.71 8.19
CA PRO A 113 -13.28 6.78 7.23
C PRO A 113 -12.81 8.23 7.01
N GLY A 114 -11.50 8.44 7.15
CA GLY A 114 -10.91 9.76 7.05
C GLY A 114 -11.18 10.70 8.23
N ALA A 115 -11.60 10.22 9.40
CA ALA A 115 -11.54 10.98 10.65
C ALA A 115 -10.32 10.54 11.49
N TYR A 116 -9.93 11.38 12.45
CA TYR A 116 -9.09 10.90 13.54
C TYR A 116 -9.96 10.18 14.56
N ARG A 117 -9.43 9.12 15.15
CA ARG A 117 -10.07 8.39 16.23
C ARG A 117 -10.50 9.33 17.36
N ASP A 118 -11.68 9.09 17.90
CA ASP A 118 -12.24 9.75 19.07
C ASP A 118 -12.13 8.90 20.35
N LYS A 119 -11.60 7.67 20.20
CA LYS A 119 -11.40 6.69 21.26
C LYS A 119 -9.93 6.34 21.42
N GLU A 120 -9.59 5.84 22.60
CA GLU A 120 -8.26 5.32 22.89
C GLU A 120 -8.08 3.94 22.23
N VAL A 121 -6.90 3.72 21.64
CA VAL A 121 -6.52 2.46 20.99
C VAL A 121 -5.13 2.06 21.47
N GLY A 122 -4.88 0.75 21.58
CA GLY A 122 -3.61 0.20 22.00
C GLY A 122 -2.83 -0.40 20.83
N ILE A 123 -1.51 -0.20 20.82
CA ILE A 123 -0.61 -0.91 19.89
C ILE A 123 0.02 -2.05 20.68
N THR A 124 -0.21 -3.29 20.25
CA THR A 124 0.44 -4.47 20.84
C THR A 124 1.54 -4.94 19.91
N LEU A 125 2.78 -4.95 20.38
CA LEU A 125 3.89 -5.55 19.63
C LEU A 125 3.91 -7.07 19.87
N PRO A 126 4.17 -7.90 18.85
CA PRO A 126 4.39 -9.32 19.05
C PRO A 126 5.57 -9.52 20.02
N ALA A 127 5.40 -10.41 21.00
CA ALA A 127 6.44 -10.73 21.97
C ALA A 127 7.69 -11.24 21.26
N VAL A 128 8.76 -10.43 21.23
CA VAL A 128 10.06 -10.85 20.70
C VAL A 128 10.63 -11.92 21.65
N ARG A 129 10.56 -13.19 21.23
CA ARG A 129 11.13 -14.32 21.98
C ARG A 129 12.63 -14.36 21.77
N TRP A 130 13.37 -13.53 22.51
CA TRP A 130 14.83 -13.61 22.58
C TRP A 130 15.25 -14.98 23.14
N HIS A 131 15.95 -15.78 22.33
CA HIS A 131 16.67 -16.95 22.81
C HIS A 131 18.15 -16.57 22.85
N PRO A 132 18.75 -16.35 24.04
CA PRO A 132 20.18 -16.20 24.15
C PRO A 132 20.84 -17.57 23.84
N GLY A 133 21.73 -17.57 22.86
CA GLY A 133 22.69 -18.66 22.63
C GLY A 133 23.99 -18.42 23.38
#